data_AF-A0A1B1YBM6-F1
#
_entry.id   AF-A0A1B1YBM6-F1
#
_cell.length_a   1.000
_cell.length_b   1.000
_cell.length_c   1.000
_cell.angle_alpha   90.00
_cell.angle_beta   90.00
_cell.angle_gamma   90.00
#
_symmetry.space_group_name_H-M   'P 1'
#
loop_
_entity.id
_entity.type
_entity.pdbx_description
1 polymer ?
#
loop_
_entity_poly.entity_id
_entity_poly.type
_entity_poly.pdbx_seq_one_letter_code
_entity_poly.pdbx_strand_id
1 'polypeptide(L)'
;MLLSLCYIGANRVKVNPIEYLWKILSTKEQRSRMVQFVPTEFTNMDIDEDGFIYAVSADNNNEDVKRLNAQGIDILRRDGYVPPGGDFRYTSEAGPPRLTDIDVTDCEIYSVLDAKRGRIFTYNGDGYLLYVFGGLGNRVGEFDTPVAIERINDNFLILDKVLGEITVFEPTEYGRVVNEAIRSYYHGNEEKAAEMFTRAVHLNANFEYAYGGIGKAFLRKGDYTSAVEHFKESMDRRNYSKAYVLYRREELREYFPLLMTLLCILVLCTPFIKKFIWPKIRRSPLFAREELRYPLRLMVHPYDGYWELKYGRNKRVNLIISFVILALLCITKILQTQYNGFLVNYNNPREFNSVLEIVYVVLPVLFWCIANWSLTTLMDGEGKFSEIFMSTCFALLPLILIGIPWIILSNYISAEEATFYYFSRSVAALWCLYLLFVGNMTIHQFTPSKTVGTMIVTVGTIGFLAFLCLLFFNLIQQLLSFAVTIIKEILLRF
;
A
#
# COMPACT_ATOMS: atom_id res chain seq x y z
N MET A 1 -11.66 -39.55 0.51
CA MET A 1 -11.74 -38.21 1.13
C MET A 1 -11.34 -37.10 0.14
N LEU A 2 -10.23 -37.24 -0.62
CA LEU A 2 -9.87 -36.37 -1.75
C LEU A 2 -11.00 -36.15 -2.78
N LEU A 3 -11.64 -37.22 -3.25
CA LEU A 3 -12.74 -37.14 -4.22
C LEU A 3 -13.97 -36.37 -3.72
N SER A 4 -14.26 -36.37 -2.42
CA SER A 4 -15.36 -35.59 -1.83
C SER A 4 -15.00 -34.12 -1.61
N LEU A 5 -13.73 -33.81 -1.34
CA LEU A 5 -13.25 -32.42 -1.27
C LEU A 5 -13.32 -31.72 -2.64
N CYS A 6 -13.06 -32.43 -3.73
CA CYS A 6 -13.27 -31.91 -5.09
C CYS A 6 -14.73 -31.54 -5.39
N TYR A 7 -15.69 -31.95 -4.55
CA TYR A 7 -17.10 -31.56 -4.68
C TYR A 7 -17.52 -30.47 -3.67
N ILE A 8 -17.00 -30.52 -2.44
CA ILE A 8 -17.48 -29.69 -1.32
C ILE A 8 -16.57 -28.47 -1.06
N GLY A 9 -15.29 -28.54 -1.41
CA GLY A 9 -14.30 -27.46 -1.18
C GLY A 9 -13.49 -27.05 -2.41
N ALA A 10 -13.97 -27.36 -3.62
CA ALA A 10 -13.25 -27.15 -4.87
C ALA A 10 -12.79 -25.70 -5.08
N ASN A 11 -11.61 -25.53 -5.68
CA ASN A 11 -11.15 -24.21 -6.10
C ASN A 11 -12.14 -23.56 -7.07
N ARG A 12 -12.50 -22.30 -6.80
CA ARG A 12 -13.38 -21.55 -7.69
C ARG A 12 -12.63 -21.25 -8.98
N VAL A 13 -13.19 -21.68 -10.11
CA VAL A 13 -12.58 -21.38 -11.41
C VAL A 13 -12.74 -19.88 -11.70
N LYS A 14 -11.62 -19.15 -11.73
CA LYS A 14 -11.59 -17.77 -12.19
C LYS A 14 -11.55 -17.79 -13.71
N VAL A 15 -12.64 -17.35 -14.34
CA VAL A 15 -12.72 -17.27 -15.80
C VAL A 15 -12.36 -15.86 -16.25
N ASN A 16 -11.44 -15.74 -17.20
CA ASN A 16 -11.14 -14.46 -17.84
C ASN A 16 -12.41 -13.93 -18.55
N PRO A 17 -12.86 -12.69 -18.29
CA PRO A 17 -14.08 -12.13 -18.91
C PRO A 17 -14.08 -12.20 -20.44
N ILE A 18 -12.91 -12.05 -21.07
CA ILE A 18 -12.76 -12.12 -22.53
C ILE A 18 -12.93 -13.56 -23.02
N GLU A 19 -12.33 -14.54 -22.34
CA GLU A 19 -12.50 -15.96 -22.69
C GLU A 19 -13.94 -16.44 -22.44
N TYR A 20 -14.59 -15.93 -21.40
CA TYR A 20 -15.99 -16.20 -21.14
C TYR A 20 -16.89 -15.64 -22.26
N LEU A 21 -16.63 -14.41 -22.71
CA LEU A 21 -17.33 -13.79 -23.83
C LEU A 21 -17.12 -14.62 -25.12
N TRP A 22 -15.89 -15.02 -25.40
CA TRP A 22 -15.57 -15.90 -26.54
C TRP A 22 -16.30 -17.24 -26.42
N LYS A 23 -16.41 -17.82 -25.23
CA LYS A 23 -17.14 -19.08 -25.02
C LYS A 23 -18.63 -18.95 -25.31
N ILE A 24 -19.24 -17.82 -24.97
CA ILE A 24 -20.65 -17.53 -25.27
C ILE A 24 -20.86 -17.43 -26.79
N LEU A 25 -19.98 -16.71 -27.50
CA LEU A 25 -20.08 -16.46 -28.93
C LEU A 25 -19.66 -17.66 -29.81
N SER A 26 -18.89 -18.60 -29.26
CA SER A 26 -18.34 -19.75 -30.00
C SER A 26 -19.38 -20.85 -30.30
N THR A 27 -19.19 -21.55 -31.43
CA THR A 27 -19.98 -22.73 -31.82
C THR A 27 -19.68 -23.95 -30.94
N LYS A 28 -20.53 -25.00 -31.00
CA LYS A 28 -20.32 -26.22 -30.20
C LYS A 28 -18.97 -26.91 -30.50
N GLU A 29 -18.52 -26.92 -31.75
CA GLU A 29 -17.22 -27.47 -32.15
C GLU A 29 -16.02 -26.61 -31.73
N GLN A 30 -16.19 -25.28 -31.72
CA GLN A 30 -15.18 -24.37 -31.16
C GLN A 30 -15.07 -24.55 -29.64
N ARG A 31 -16.20 -24.79 -28.94
CA ARG A 31 -16.24 -25.05 -27.50
C ARG A 31 -15.59 -26.36 -27.09
N SER A 32 -15.70 -27.43 -27.88
CA SER A 32 -15.04 -28.69 -27.55
C SER A 32 -13.51 -28.62 -27.70
N ARG A 33 -13.01 -27.64 -28.46
CA ARG A 33 -11.58 -27.35 -28.62
C ARG A 33 -11.04 -26.29 -27.65
N MET A 34 -11.92 -25.58 -26.94
CA MET A 34 -11.50 -24.65 -25.88
C MET A 34 -11.10 -25.41 -24.63
N VAL A 35 -10.10 -24.89 -23.91
CA VAL A 35 -9.68 -25.42 -22.61
C VAL A 35 -10.88 -25.43 -21.67
N GLN A 36 -11.15 -26.59 -21.06
CA GLN A 36 -12.23 -26.71 -20.09
C GLN A 36 -11.87 -25.95 -18.81
N PHE A 37 -12.83 -25.19 -18.30
CA PHE A 37 -12.73 -24.50 -17.01
C PHE A 37 -12.92 -25.53 -15.90
N VAL A 38 -11.88 -26.32 -15.62
CA VAL A 38 -11.89 -27.31 -14.54
C VAL A 38 -11.28 -26.66 -13.29
N PRO A 39 -11.88 -26.83 -12.09
CA PRO A 39 -11.25 -26.46 -10.83
C PRO A 39 -9.84 -27.03 -10.72
N THR A 40 -8.89 -26.21 -10.27
CA THR A 40 -7.57 -26.72 -9.88
C THR A 40 -7.76 -27.67 -8.71
N GLU A 41 -7.28 -28.90 -8.84
CA GLU A 41 -7.37 -29.92 -7.80
C GLU A 41 -6.38 -29.63 -6.67
N PHE A 42 -6.70 -30.10 -5.46
CA PHE A 42 -5.76 -30.09 -4.34
C PHE A 42 -4.65 -31.11 -4.59
N THR A 43 -3.41 -30.69 -4.37
CA THR A 43 -2.23 -31.56 -4.49
C THR A 43 -2.09 -32.48 -3.30
N ASN A 44 -2.27 -31.97 -2.09
CA ASN A 44 -2.35 -32.78 -0.88
C ASN A 44 -3.21 -32.11 0.20
N MET A 45 -3.49 -32.84 1.28
CA MET A 45 -4.20 -32.35 2.46
C MET A 45 -3.69 -33.00 3.74
N ASP A 46 -3.94 -32.32 4.84
CA ASP A 46 -3.76 -32.83 6.19
C ASP A 46 -4.89 -32.32 7.11
N ILE A 47 -5.01 -32.86 8.33
CA ILE A 47 -6.12 -32.59 9.25
C ILE A 47 -5.57 -32.19 10.61
N ASP A 48 -6.08 -31.09 11.17
CA ASP A 48 -5.72 -30.66 12.53
C ASP A 48 -6.43 -31.49 13.61
N GLU A 49 -6.01 -31.34 14.88
CA GLU A 49 -6.61 -32.04 16.02
C GLU A 49 -8.11 -31.70 16.22
N ASP A 50 -8.54 -30.53 15.73
CA ASP A 50 -9.93 -30.05 15.79
C ASP A 50 -10.80 -30.58 14.62
N GLY A 51 -10.20 -31.31 13.66
CA GLY A 51 -10.87 -31.90 12.51
C GLY A 51 -11.07 -30.97 11.31
N PHE A 52 -10.39 -29.82 11.26
CA PHE A 52 -10.34 -28.96 10.08
C PHE A 52 -9.31 -29.48 9.08
N ILE A 53 -9.65 -29.36 7.80
CA ILE A 53 -8.82 -29.91 6.72
C ILE A 53 -7.97 -28.79 6.14
N TYR A 54 -6.66 -28.93 6.21
CA TYR A 54 -5.72 -28.07 5.51
C TYR A 54 -5.40 -28.68 4.16
N ALA A 55 -5.51 -27.88 3.10
CA ALA A 55 -5.28 -28.36 1.74
C ALA A 55 -4.40 -27.40 0.96
N VAL A 56 -3.53 -27.96 0.15
CA VAL A 56 -2.68 -27.21 -0.79
C VAL A 56 -3.10 -27.48 -2.21
N SER A 57 -2.97 -26.48 -3.06
CA SER A 57 -3.23 -26.60 -4.49
C SER A 57 -2.04 -26.07 -5.28
N ALA A 58 -1.84 -26.63 -6.48
CA ALA A 58 -0.82 -26.17 -7.42
C ALA A 58 -1.27 -24.93 -8.23
N ASP A 59 -2.30 -24.23 -7.76
CA ASP A 59 -2.69 -22.96 -8.34
C ASP A 59 -1.62 -21.91 -8.02
N ASN A 60 -1.60 -20.81 -8.77
CA ASN A 60 -0.69 -19.69 -8.52
C ASN A 60 -1.52 -18.46 -8.15
N ASN A 61 -2.31 -18.62 -7.10
CA ASN A 61 -3.23 -17.60 -6.62
C ASN A 61 -2.88 -17.26 -5.16
N ASN A 62 -3.41 -16.16 -4.63
CA ASN A 62 -3.21 -15.84 -3.20
C ASN A 62 -3.98 -16.80 -2.24
N GLU A 63 -4.45 -17.94 -2.72
CA GLU A 63 -5.31 -18.92 -2.03
C GLU A 63 -4.77 -20.36 -2.18
N ASP A 64 -3.46 -20.52 -2.36
CA ASP A 64 -2.86 -21.83 -2.64
C ASP A 64 -2.93 -22.79 -1.44
N VAL A 65 -2.99 -22.23 -0.23
CA VAL A 65 -3.25 -22.94 1.04
C VAL A 65 -4.63 -22.56 1.55
N LYS A 66 -5.42 -23.56 1.97
CA LYS A 66 -6.76 -23.39 2.53
C LYS A 66 -6.95 -24.19 3.81
N ARG A 67 -7.77 -23.67 4.72
CA ARG A 67 -8.27 -24.39 5.90
C ARG A 67 -9.76 -24.52 5.73
N LEU A 68 -10.24 -25.72 5.48
CA LEU A 68 -11.62 -26.01 5.13
C LEU A 68 -12.38 -26.53 6.35
N ASN A 69 -13.55 -25.95 6.60
CA ASN A 69 -14.50 -26.51 7.55
C ASN A 69 -15.25 -27.71 6.93
N ALA A 70 -16.11 -28.37 7.71
CA ALA A 70 -16.91 -29.51 7.24
C ALA A 70 -17.83 -29.20 6.03
N GLN A 71 -18.10 -27.93 5.75
CA GLN A 71 -18.88 -27.47 4.59
C GLN A 71 -17.99 -27.13 3.37
N GLY A 72 -16.66 -27.28 3.48
CA GLY A 72 -15.70 -26.93 2.44
C GLY A 72 -15.51 -25.43 2.23
N ILE A 73 -15.88 -24.62 3.22
CA ILE A 73 -15.63 -23.18 3.21
C ILE A 73 -14.22 -22.93 3.75
N ASP A 74 -13.44 -22.15 3.02
CA ASP A 74 -12.13 -21.69 3.47
C ASP A 74 -12.26 -20.65 4.60
N ILE A 75 -11.69 -21.01 5.74
CA ILE A 75 -11.65 -20.22 6.98
C ILE A 75 -10.21 -19.86 7.38
N LEU A 76 -9.23 -20.07 6.50
CA LEU A 76 -7.84 -19.70 6.78
C LEU A 76 -7.71 -18.18 6.94
N ARG A 77 -7.19 -17.77 8.10
CA ARG A 77 -6.81 -16.37 8.35
C ARG A 77 -5.55 -16.04 7.56
N ARG A 78 -5.55 -14.88 6.91
CA ARG A 78 -4.44 -14.40 6.07
C ARG A 78 -4.06 -12.99 6.49
N ASP A 79 -3.78 -12.85 7.79
CA ASP A 79 -3.46 -11.56 8.42
C ASP A 79 -1.97 -11.22 8.25
N GLY A 80 -1.14 -12.20 7.86
CA GLY A 80 0.26 -11.99 7.49
C GLY A 80 0.44 -11.08 6.26
N TYR A 81 1.61 -10.45 6.15
CA TYR A 81 1.94 -9.53 5.04
C TYR A 81 1.85 -10.17 3.65
N VAL A 82 2.18 -11.46 3.59
CA VAL A 82 2.17 -12.26 2.37
C VAL A 82 1.25 -13.44 2.64
N PRO A 83 0.29 -13.72 1.75
CA PRO A 83 -0.57 -14.88 1.91
C PRO A 83 0.26 -16.17 1.94
N PRO A 84 -0.14 -17.19 2.71
CA PRO A 84 0.54 -18.48 2.72
C PRO A 84 0.56 -19.10 1.32
N GLY A 85 1.76 -19.41 0.82
CA GLY A 85 1.93 -19.90 -0.55
C GLY A 85 3.39 -20.04 -1.02
N GLY A 86 4.37 -19.94 -0.12
CA GLY A 86 5.79 -20.02 -0.46
C GLY A 86 6.42 -18.70 -0.92
N ASP A 87 7.38 -18.77 -1.84
CA ASP A 87 8.13 -17.60 -2.32
C ASP A 87 7.25 -16.65 -3.14
N PHE A 88 6.94 -15.48 -2.58
CA PHE A 88 6.12 -14.45 -3.24
C PHE A 88 6.84 -13.72 -4.39
N ARG A 89 8.16 -13.54 -4.27
CA ARG A 89 8.97 -12.86 -5.29
C ARG A 89 9.77 -13.90 -6.08
N TYR A 90 9.48 -14.00 -7.37
CA TYR A 90 10.20 -14.87 -8.29
C TYR A 90 10.42 -14.20 -9.64
N THR A 91 11.47 -14.63 -10.35
CA THR A 91 11.75 -14.17 -11.72
C THR A 91 10.81 -14.84 -12.71
N SER A 92 10.64 -14.24 -13.89
CA SER A 92 9.83 -14.84 -14.97
C SER A 92 10.33 -16.22 -15.39
N GLU A 93 11.64 -16.45 -15.32
CA GLU A 93 12.26 -17.75 -15.63
C GLU A 93 12.02 -18.78 -14.53
N ALA A 94 12.18 -18.39 -13.27
CA ALA A 94 11.99 -19.29 -12.14
C ALA A 94 10.51 -19.63 -11.95
N GLY A 95 9.59 -18.71 -12.24
CA GLY A 95 8.16 -18.90 -12.07
C GLY A 95 7.72 -19.12 -10.61
N PRO A 96 6.42 -19.30 -10.38
CA PRO A 96 5.85 -19.43 -9.02
C PRO A 96 6.27 -20.73 -8.32
N PRO A 97 6.15 -20.79 -6.97
CA PRO A 97 6.35 -22.01 -6.17
C PRO A 97 5.33 -23.10 -6.56
N ARG A 98 5.64 -24.36 -6.23
CA ARG A 98 4.73 -25.49 -6.46
C ARG A 98 4.57 -26.28 -5.17
N LEU A 99 3.45 -26.02 -4.49
CA LEU A 99 3.13 -26.64 -3.20
C LEU A 99 2.71 -28.09 -3.42
N THR A 100 3.49 -29.02 -2.90
CA THR A 100 3.25 -30.46 -3.09
C THR A 100 2.66 -31.12 -1.87
N ASP A 101 2.98 -30.62 -0.68
CA ASP A 101 2.55 -31.25 0.56
C ASP A 101 2.38 -30.25 1.70
N ILE A 102 1.58 -30.61 2.70
CA ILE A 102 1.26 -29.83 3.88
C ILE A 102 1.17 -30.74 5.10
N ASP A 103 1.74 -30.28 6.21
CA ASP A 103 1.68 -30.95 7.52
C ASP A 103 1.21 -29.93 8.56
N VAL A 104 0.31 -30.35 9.44
CA VAL A 104 -0.29 -29.53 10.50
C VAL A 104 0.03 -30.13 11.85
N THR A 105 0.53 -29.29 12.75
CA THR A 105 0.80 -29.66 14.15
C THR A 105 -0.17 -28.95 15.09
N ASP A 106 0.01 -29.20 16.37
CA ASP A 106 -0.66 -28.50 17.47
C ASP A 106 -0.66 -26.96 17.34
N CYS A 107 -1.64 -26.32 17.99
CA CYS A 107 -1.78 -24.86 18.06
C CYS A 107 -1.88 -24.16 16.68
N GLU A 108 -2.49 -24.84 15.69
CA GLU A 108 -2.74 -24.32 14.33
C GLU A 108 -1.47 -23.92 13.57
N ILE A 109 -0.30 -24.44 13.96
CA ILE A 109 0.94 -24.27 13.21
C ILE A 109 0.91 -25.27 12.05
N TYR A 110 1.26 -24.82 10.86
CA TYR A 110 1.31 -25.68 9.67
C TYR A 110 2.50 -25.35 8.79
N SER A 111 3.00 -26.35 8.08
CA SER A 111 4.16 -26.27 7.20
C SER A 111 3.81 -26.73 5.81
N VAL A 112 4.32 -26.03 4.81
CA VAL A 112 4.07 -26.33 3.40
C VAL A 112 5.37 -26.55 2.65
N LEU A 113 5.43 -27.61 1.84
CA LEU A 113 6.57 -27.98 1.02
C LEU A 113 6.45 -27.42 -0.41
N ASP A 114 7.39 -26.56 -0.81
CA ASP A 114 7.61 -26.16 -2.20
C ASP A 114 8.62 -27.10 -2.87
N ALA A 115 8.13 -28.05 -3.67
CA ALA A 115 8.98 -28.99 -4.39
C ALA A 115 9.84 -28.35 -5.48
N LYS A 116 9.52 -27.13 -5.92
CA LYS A 116 10.28 -26.47 -7.00
C LYS A 116 11.60 -25.90 -6.52
N ARG A 117 11.67 -25.51 -5.24
CA ARG A 117 12.87 -24.92 -4.62
C ARG A 117 13.35 -25.71 -3.41
N GLY A 118 12.67 -26.80 -3.06
CA GLY A 118 12.99 -27.63 -1.92
C GLY A 118 12.88 -26.88 -0.59
N ARG A 119 11.95 -25.92 -0.50
CA ARG A 119 11.79 -25.08 0.68
C ARG A 119 10.53 -25.46 1.44
N ILE A 120 10.65 -25.47 2.76
CA ILE A 120 9.55 -25.66 3.68
C ILE A 120 9.22 -24.31 4.32
N PHE A 121 7.96 -23.89 4.22
CA PHE A 121 7.47 -22.65 4.80
C PHE A 121 6.54 -22.97 5.97
N THR A 122 6.85 -22.47 7.17
CA THR A 122 6.02 -22.71 8.36
C THR A 122 5.28 -21.46 8.75
N TYR A 123 3.98 -21.58 9.00
CA TYR A 123 3.06 -20.51 9.34
C TYR A 123 2.31 -20.82 10.64
N ASN A 124 1.80 -19.78 11.30
CA ASN A 124 0.83 -19.94 12.39
C ASN A 124 -0.61 -19.89 11.87
N GLY A 125 -1.59 -20.13 12.75
CA GLY A 125 -3.02 -20.12 12.40
C GLY A 125 -3.59 -18.79 11.90
N ASP A 126 -2.86 -17.68 12.09
CA ASP A 126 -3.21 -16.34 11.56
C ASP A 126 -2.61 -16.08 10.15
N GLY A 127 -1.77 -16.99 9.64
CA GLY A 127 -1.12 -16.90 8.33
C GLY A 127 0.20 -16.13 8.31
N TYR A 128 0.83 -15.86 9.46
CA TYR A 128 2.15 -15.25 9.53
C TYR A 128 3.26 -16.29 9.32
N LEU A 129 4.22 -15.96 8.47
CA LEU A 129 5.41 -16.77 8.24
C LEU A 129 6.30 -16.75 9.49
N LEU A 130 6.65 -17.93 10.01
CA LEU A 130 7.47 -18.12 11.21
C LEU A 130 8.94 -18.36 10.86
N TYR A 131 9.18 -19.32 9.97
CA TYR A 131 10.51 -19.69 9.49
C TYR A 131 10.44 -20.48 8.19
N VAL A 132 11.57 -20.50 7.49
CA VAL A 132 11.79 -21.22 6.23
C VAL A 132 13.11 -21.98 6.33
N PHE A 133 13.13 -23.20 5.81
CA PHE A 133 14.35 -24.01 5.72
C PHE A 133 14.30 -24.96 4.52
N GLY A 134 15.41 -25.64 4.26
CA GLY A 134 15.59 -26.50 3.08
C GLY A 134 16.08 -25.75 1.84
N GLY A 135 16.50 -26.51 0.85
CA GLY A 135 16.89 -26.03 -0.47
C GLY A 135 17.16 -27.19 -1.41
N LEU A 136 17.27 -26.92 -2.71
CA LEU A 136 17.72 -27.93 -3.66
C LEU A 136 19.24 -27.99 -3.74
N GLY A 137 19.77 -29.21 -3.84
CA GLY A 137 21.19 -29.47 -3.98
C GLY A 137 21.59 -30.84 -3.42
N ASN A 138 22.90 -31.01 -3.22
CA ASN A 138 23.51 -32.31 -2.90
C ASN A 138 24.22 -32.31 -1.54
N ARG A 139 23.96 -31.32 -0.69
CA ARG A 139 24.54 -31.23 0.66
C ARG A 139 23.55 -31.75 1.70
N VAL A 140 24.05 -32.04 2.90
CA VAL A 140 23.21 -32.39 4.05
C VAL A 140 22.20 -31.27 4.30
N GLY A 141 20.91 -31.61 4.31
CA GLY A 141 19.81 -30.66 4.47
C GLY A 141 19.29 -30.03 3.17
N GLU A 142 19.85 -30.41 2.02
CA GLU A 142 19.34 -30.10 0.68
C GLU A 142 18.64 -31.34 0.08
N PHE A 143 17.81 -31.11 -0.94
CA PHE A 143 17.00 -32.12 -1.59
C PHE A 143 17.23 -32.12 -3.11
N ASP A 144 16.95 -33.24 -3.77
CA ASP A 144 16.83 -33.29 -5.22
C ASP A 144 15.37 -33.12 -5.64
N THR A 145 14.50 -34.00 -5.13
CA THR A 145 13.07 -34.00 -5.45
C THR A 145 12.25 -34.33 -4.19
N PRO A 146 12.04 -33.37 -3.28
CA PRO A 146 11.27 -33.59 -2.07
C PRO A 146 9.78 -33.69 -2.43
N VAL A 147 9.10 -34.71 -1.89
CA VAL A 147 7.72 -35.04 -2.26
C VAL A 147 6.74 -35.06 -1.09
N ALA A 148 7.22 -35.32 0.12
CA ALA A 148 6.37 -35.36 1.31
C ALA A 148 7.09 -34.79 2.54
N ILE A 149 6.30 -34.24 3.45
CA ILE A 149 6.72 -33.68 4.74
C ILE A 149 5.80 -34.22 5.83
N GLU A 150 6.41 -34.68 6.92
CA GLU A 150 5.70 -35.15 8.12
C GLU A 150 6.45 -34.67 9.36
N ARG A 151 5.75 -34.56 10.49
CA ARG A 151 6.37 -34.22 11.78
C ARG A 151 6.22 -35.30 12.84
N ILE A 152 7.27 -35.39 13.68
CA ILE A 152 7.20 -36.10 14.96
C ILE A 152 7.68 -35.13 16.03
N ASN A 153 6.75 -34.65 16.86
CA ASN A 153 6.97 -33.51 17.76
C ASN A 153 7.43 -32.27 16.96
N ASP A 154 8.56 -31.66 17.32
CA ASP A 154 9.15 -30.53 16.60
C ASP A 154 10.16 -30.95 15.51
N ASN A 155 10.37 -32.25 15.30
CA ASN A 155 11.28 -32.74 14.25
C ASN A 155 10.53 -32.97 12.95
N PHE A 156 11.12 -32.53 11.84
CA PHE A 156 10.57 -32.75 10.51
C PHE A 156 11.21 -33.95 9.83
N LEU A 157 10.41 -34.67 9.07
CA LEU A 157 10.82 -35.77 8.21
C LEU A 157 10.44 -35.41 6.78
N ILE A 158 11.41 -35.36 5.88
CA ILE A 158 11.18 -35.05 4.47
C ILE A 158 11.60 -36.24 3.62
N LEU A 159 10.67 -36.72 2.79
CA LEU A 159 10.92 -37.78 1.84
C LEU A 159 11.44 -37.20 0.52
N ASP A 160 12.64 -37.61 0.12
CA ASP A 160 13.17 -37.33 -1.21
C ASP A 160 12.94 -38.53 -2.15
N LYS A 161 12.24 -38.27 -3.26
CA LYS A 161 11.86 -39.31 -4.21
C LYS A 161 13.05 -39.85 -5.01
N VAL A 162 14.02 -39.01 -5.36
CA VAL A 162 15.13 -39.38 -6.25
C VAL A 162 16.26 -39.99 -5.45
N LEU A 163 16.57 -39.43 -4.29
CA LEU A 163 17.58 -39.98 -3.39
C LEU A 163 17.07 -41.23 -2.66
N GLY A 164 15.75 -41.36 -2.49
CA GLY A 164 15.14 -42.51 -1.82
C GLY A 164 15.42 -42.56 -0.32
N GLU A 165 15.64 -41.38 0.29
CA GLU A 165 15.97 -41.22 1.71
C GLU A 165 14.95 -40.33 2.43
N ILE A 166 14.91 -40.45 3.76
CA ILE A 166 14.15 -39.58 4.64
C ILE A 166 15.14 -38.73 5.43
N THR A 167 15.12 -37.44 5.20
CA THR A 167 15.96 -36.48 5.90
C THR A 167 15.23 -35.97 7.13
N VAL A 168 15.87 -36.11 8.31
CA VAL A 168 15.33 -35.64 9.58
C VAL A 168 15.94 -34.29 9.94
N PHE A 169 15.10 -33.29 10.21
CA PHE A 169 15.52 -31.98 10.69
C PHE A 169 15.09 -31.79 12.14
N GLU A 170 16.04 -31.34 12.95
CA GLU A 170 15.78 -30.93 14.33
C GLU A 170 15.57 -29.42 14.40
N PRO A 171 14.69 -28.93 15.30
CA PRO A 171 14.46 -27.51 15.45
C PRO A 171 15.72 -26.85 16.02
N THR A 172 16.15 -25.78 15.35
CA THR A 172 17.15 -24.86 15.91
C THR A 172 16.62 -24.20 17.18
N GLU A 173 17.49 -23.54 17.94
CA GLU A 173 17.06 -22.74 19.10
C GLU A 173 15.97 -21.73 18.70
N TYR A 174 16.12 -21.07 17.55
CA TYR A 174 15.11 -20.16 17.03
C TYR A 174 13.78 -20.86 16.76
N GLY A 175 13.78 -21.98 16.04
CA GLY A 175 12.57 -22.75 15.76
C GLY A 175 11.84 -23.18 17.03
N ARG A 176 12.59 -23.66 18.03
CA ARG A 176 12.03 -24.07 19.33
C ARG A 176 11.41 -22.90 20.11
N VAL A 177 12.12 -21.76 20.17
CA VAL A 177 11.63 -20.56 20.86
C VAL A 177 10.38 -20.01 20.17
N VAL A 178 10.34 -19.99 18.83
CA VAL A 178 9.17 -19.54 18.08
C VAL A 178 7.98 -20.48 18.28
N ASN A 179 8.16 -21.79 18.15
CA ASN A 179 7.07 -22.76 18.37
C ASN A 179 6.51 -22.61 19.80
N GLU A 180 7.37 -22.50 20.80
CA GLU A 180 6.95 -22.32 22.20
C GLU A 180 6.22 -20.98 22.43
N ALA A 181 6.66 -19.91 21.78
CA ALA A 181 5.98 -18.61 21.83
C ALA A 181 4.56 -18.71 21.26
N ILE A 182 4.39 -19.36 20.11
CA ILE A 182 3.08 -19.57 19.48
C ILE A 182 2.18 -20.45 20.35
N ARG A 183 2.69 -21.58 20.86
CA ARG A 183 1.94 -22.46 21.78
C ARG A 183 1.50 -21.71 23.04
N SER A 184 2.41 -20.98 23.67
CA SER A 184 2.11 -20.18 24.87
C SER A 184 1.04 -19.13 24.59
N TYR A 185 1.14 -18.46 23.43
CA TYR A 185 0.16 -17.46 23.00
C TYR A 185 -1.22 -18.10 22.74
N TYR A 186 -1.26 -19.25 22.06
CA TYR A 186 -2.48 -19.98 21.74
C TYR A 186 -3.23 -20.43 23.01
N HIS A 187 -2.50 -20.94 24.00
CA HIS A 187 -3.07 -21.32 25.30
C HIS A 187 -3.38 -20.13 26.22
N GLY A 188 -3.08 -18.89 25.80
CA GLY A 188 -3.31 -17.69 26.59
C GLY A 188 -2.35 -17.49 27.76
N ASN A 189 -1.21 -18.20 27.79
CA ASN A 189 -0.13 -17.94 28.76
C ASN A 189 0.74 -16.78 28.27
N GLU A 190 0.31 -15.57 28.61
CA GLU A 190 0.82 -14.35 28.00
C GLU A 190 2.20 -13.94 28.51
N GLU A 191 2.48 -14.18 29.78
CA GLU A 191 3.79 -13.86 30.37
C GLU A 191 4.88 -14.68 29.71
N LYS A 192 4.63 -16.00 29.58
CA LYS A 192 5.53 -16.91 28.89
C LYS A 192 5.63 -16.59 27.40
N ALA A 193 4.50 -16.29 26.75
CA ALA A 193 4.50 -15.90 25.34
C ALA A 193 5.35 -14.63 25.11
N ALA A 194 5.20 -13.61 25.95
CA ALA A 194 5.97 -12.38 25.86
C ALA A 194 7.48 -12.65 26.02
N GLU A 195 7.86 -13.45 27.03
CA GLU A 195 9.25 -13.84 27.25
C GLU A 195 9.84 -14.57 26.03
N MET A 196 9.10 -15.55 25.48
CA MET A 196 9.55 -16.31 24.32
C MET A 196 9.60 -15.45 23.07
N PHE A 197 8.65 -14.54 22.85
CA PHE A 197 8.71 -13.58 21.74
C PHE A 197 9.89 -12.61 21.89
N THR A 198 10.20 -12.13 23.09
CA THR A 198 11.39 -11.31 23.34
C THR A 198 12.66 -12.09 22.99
N ARG A 199 12.76 -13.36 23.40
CA ARG A 199 13.88 -14.23 23.00
C ARG A 199 13.93 -14.46 21.49
N ALA A 200 12.79 -14.64 20.83
CA ALA A 200 12.72 -14.79 19.38
C ALA A 200 13.25 -13.54 18.64
N VAL A 201 12.92 -12.34 19.13
CA VAL A 201 13.43 -11.07 18.59
C VAL A 201 14.95 -10.95 18.78
N HIS A 202 15.50 -11.42 19.90
CA HIS A 202 16.95 -11.44 20.10
C HIS A 202 17.69 -12.39 19.13
N LEU A 203 17.06 -13.50 18.75
CA LEU A 203 17.60 -14.44 17.76
C LEU A 203 17.39 -13.94 16.33
N ASN A 204 16.27 -13.27 16.06
CA ASN A 204 15.92 -12.70 14.78
C ASN A 204 15.20 -11.36 14.96
N ALA A 205 15.96 -10.26 14.85
CA ALA A 205 15.43 -8.91 14.99
C ALA A 205 14.41 -8.53 13.91
N ASN A 206 14.36 -9.27 12.79
CA ASN A 206 13.40 -9.07 11.70
C ASN A 206 12.12 -9.92 11.87
N PHE A 207 11.93 -10.63 13.00
CA PHE A 207 10.71 -11.39 13.24
C PHE A 207 9.57 -10.48 13.71
N GLU A 208 8.96 -9.79 12.76
CA GLU A 208 7.95 -8.74 12.98
C GLU A 208 6.75 -9.22 13.81
N TYR A 209 6.30 -10.46 13.62
CA TYR A 209 5.17 -11.02 14.39
C TYR A 209 5.43 -11.05 15.89
N ALA A 210 6.67 -11.30 16.32
CA ALA A 210 7.02 -11.32 17.74
C ALA A 210 6.85 -9.97 18.41
N TYR A 211 7.18 -8.86 17.74
CA TYR A 211 6.93 -7.52 18.29
C TYR A 211 5.44 -7.29 18.54
N GLY A 212 4.55 -7.82 17.68
CA GLY A 212 3.11 -7.76 17.88
C GLY A 212 2.66 -8.57 19.10
N GLY A 213 3.26 -9.75 19.31
CA GLY A 213 3.07 -10.56 20.51
C GLY A 213 3.48 -9.85 21.80
N ILE A 214 4.67 -9.23 21.81
CA ILE A 214 5.17 -8.47 22.96
C ILE A 214 4.31 -7.21 23.19
N GLY A 215 3.92 -6.50 22.13
CA GLY A 215 3.04 -5.33 22.22
C GLY A 215 1.68 -5.65 22.84
N LYS A 216 1.09 -6.83 22.53
CA LYS A 216 -0.14 -7.31 23.20
C LYS A 216 0.06 -7.54 24.69
N ALA A 217 1.21 -8.08 25.10
CA ALA A 217 1.51 -8.28 26.51
C ALA A 217 1.64 -6.95 27.26
N PHE A 218 2.35 -5.96 26.69
CA PHE A 218 2.43 -4.62 27.27
C PHE A 218 1.07 -3.92 27.36
N LEU A 219 0.25 -4.03 26.30
CA LEU A 219 -1.10 -3.48 26.26
C LEU A 219 -1.96 -3.99 27.43
N ARG A 220 -1.83 -5.27 27.77
CA ARG A 220 -2.58 -5.90 28.87
C ARG A 220 -2.01 -5.56 30.25
N LYS A 221 -0.68 -5.37 30.35
CA LYS A 221 -0.03 -4.84 31.56
C LYS A 221 -0.37 -3.38 31.84
N GLY A 222 -0.95 -2.67 30.87
CA GLY A 222 -1.29 -1.25 30.96
C GLY A 222 -0.16 -0.32 30.56
N ASP A 223 0.98 -0.85 30.10
CA ASP A 223 2.06 -0.05 29.54
C ASP A 223 1.76 0.28 28.08
N TYR A 224 0.96 1.33 27.87
CA TYR A 224 0.50 1.69 26.54
C TYR A 224 1.61 2.29 25.67
N THR A 225 2.62 2.92 26.27
CA THR A 225 3.74 3.53 25.56
C THR A 225 4.58 2.46 24.85
N SER A 226 5.02 1.44 25.59
CA SER A 226 5.77 0.33 24.99
C SER A 226 4.91 -0.50 24.04
N ALA A 227 3.61 -0.66 24.33
CA ALA A 227 2.69 -1.33 23.41
C ALA A 227 2.61 -0.63 22.04
N VAL A 228 2.45 0.70 22.03
CA VAL A 228 2.36 1.51 20.79
C VAL A 228 3.66 1.39 19.97
N GLU A 229 4.82 1.45 20.62
CA GLU A 229 6.11 1.30 19.95
C GLU A 229 6.26 -0.08 19.31
N HIS A 230 5.95 -1.15 20.05
CA HIS A 230 6.10 -2.52 19.55
C HIS A 230 5.08 -2.86 18.45
N PHE A 231 3.85 -2.34 18.53
CA PHE A 231 2.89 -2.48 17.42
C PHE A 231 3.30 -1.71 16.17
N LYS A 232 4.05 -0.62 16.33
CA LYS A 232 4.61 0.12 15.20
C LYS A 232 5.71 -0.70 14.52
N GLU A 233 6.60 -1.32 15.29
CA GLU A 233 7.64 -2.23 14.77
C GLU A 233 7.04 -3.48 14.12
N SER A 234 5.95 -4.02 14.65
CA SER A 234 5.25 -5.17 14.08
C SER A 234 4.33 -4.84 12.89
N MET A 235 4.28 -3.57 12.48
CA MET A 235 3.32 -2.98 11.54
C MET A 235 1.84 -3.29 11.80
N ASP A 236 1.46 -3.69 13.02
CA ASP A 236 0.10 -4.08 13.37
C ASP A 236 -0.74 -2.84 13.65
N ARG A 237 -1.24 -2.21 12.58
CA ARG A 237 -2.04 -0.98 12.66
C ARG A 237 -3.31 -1.13 13.50
N ARG A 238 -3.90 -2.32 13.49
CA ARG A 238 -5.17 -2.57 14.19
C ARG A 238 -4.95 -2.52 15.69
N ASN A 239 -3.95 -3.24 16.18
CA ASN A 239 -3.63 -3.23 17.61
C ASN A 239 -2.87 -1.96 18.02
N TYR A 240 -2.06 -1.37 17.13
CA TYR A 240 -1.51 -0.02 17.30
C TYR A 240 -2.62 0.98 17.60
N SER A 241 -3.69 1.04 16.79
CA SER A 241 -4.77 2.01 17.02
C SER A 241 -5.43 1.82 18.37
N LYS A 242 -5.63 0.58 18.82
CA LYS A 242 -6.23 0.29 20.14
C LYS A 242 -5.31 0.77 21.26
N ALA A 243 -4.03 0.42 21.20
CA ALA A 243 -3.03 0.86 22.16
C ALA A 243 -2.89 2.39 22.16
N TYR A 244 -2.87 3.01 20.98
CA TYR A 244 -2.71 4.44 20.81
C TYR A 244 -3.88 5.24 21.40
N VAL A 245 -5.12 4.76 21.26
CA VAL A 245 -6.29 5.41 21.89
C VAL A 245 -6.17 5.38 23.41
N LEU A 246 -5.69 4.29 24.00
CA LEU A 246 -5.47 4.17 25.44
C LEU A 246 -4.31 5.05 25.91
N TYR A 247 -3.17 5.00 25.22
CA TYR A 247 -2.02 5.88 25.43
C TYR A 247 -2.42 7.36 25.38
N ARG A 248 -3.11 7.78 24.30
CA ARG A 248 -3.59 9.16 24.12
C ARG A 248 -4.55 9.56 25.23
N ARG A 249 -5.42 8.65 25.69
CA ARG A 249 -6.34 8.93 26.79
C ARG A 249 -5.60 9.17 28.10
N GLU A 250 -4.53 8.42 28.36
CA GLU A 250 -3.69 8.59 29.55
C GLU A 250 -2.92 9.91 29.51
N GLU A 251 -2.23 10.18 28.41
CA GLU A 251 -1.52 11.45 28.16
C GLU A 251 -2.47 12.66 28.25
N LEU A 252 -3.62 12.60 27.57
CA LEU A 252 -4.61 13.67 27.65
C LEU A 252 -5.08 13.87 29.08
N ARG A 253 -5.26 12.83 29.88
CA ARG A 253 -5.68 12.95 31.29
C ARG A 253 -4.68 13.74 32.11
N GLU A 254 -3.39 13.57 31.84
CA GLU A 254 -2.31 14.31 32.51
C GLU A 254 -2.29 15.80 32.11
N TYR A 255 -2.41 16.10 30.81
CA TYR A 255 -2.37 17.49 30.30
C TYR A 255 -3.71 18.22 30.31
N PHE A 256 -4.83 17.51 30.49
CA PHE A 256 -6.19 18.09 30.41
C PHE A 256 -6.39 19.30 31.34
N PRO A 257 -5.95 19.30 32.61
CA PRO A 257 -6.09 20.47 33.48
C PRO A 257 -5.34 21.69 32.95
N LEU A 258 -4.13 21.51 32.41
CA LEU A 258 -3.35 22.60 31.83
C LEU A 258 -3.98 23.13 30.55
N LEU A 259 -4.49 22.24 29.69
CA LEU A 259 -5.14 22.64 28.44
C LEU A 259 -6.45 23.40 28.71
N MET A 260 -7.22 22.96 29.71
CA MET A 260 -8.45 23.65 30.14
C MET A 260 -8.16 25.02 30.77
N THR A 261 -7.11 25.15 31.59
CA THR A 261 -6.74 26.46 32.16
C THR A 261 -6.28 27.43 31.07
N LEU A 262 -5.48 26.97 30.09
CA LEU A 262 -5.04 27.78 28.96
C LEU A 262 -6.21 28.20 28.06
N LEU A 263 -7.17 27.29 27.82
CA LEU A 263 -8.39 27.61 27.06
C LEU A 263 -9.27 28.61 27.80
N CYS A 264 -9.44 28.49 29.12
CA CYS A 264 -10.13 29.49 29.94
C CYS A 264 -9.44 30.85 29.89
N ILE A 265 -8.11 30.90 29.99
CA ILE A 265 -7.33 32.14 29.84
C ILE A 265 -7.53 32.72 28.43
N LEU A 266 -7.52 31.91 27.39
CA LEU A 266 -7.69 32.36 26.01
C LEU A 266 -9.10 32.93 25.80
N VAL A 267 -10.14 32.28 26.35
CA VAL A 267 -11.53 32.78 26.36
C VAL A 267 -11.65 34.10 27.11
N LEU A 268 -11.06 34.20 28.30
CA LEU A 268 -11.02 35.44 29.11
C LEU A 268 -10.26 36.57 28.39
N CYS A 269 -9.23 36.24 27.62
CA CYS A 269 -8.44 37.17 26.82
C CYS A 269 -9.09 37.51 25.48
N THR A 270 -10.17 36.84 25.04
CA THR A 270 -10.83 37.15 23.75
C THR A 270 -11.22 38.62 23.56
N PRO A 271 -11.80 39.34 24.54
CA PRO A 271 -12.07 40.78 24.38
C PRO A 271 -10.78 41.61 24.26
N PHE A 272 -9.71 41.21 24.95
CA PHE A 272 -8.41 41.88 24.89
C PHE A 272 -7.69 41.66 23.55
N ILE A 273 -7.68 40.41 23.06
CA ILE A 273 -7.14 40.02 21.75
C ILE A 273 -7.89 40.74 20.63
N LYS A 274 -9.24 40.77 20.68
CA LYS A 274 -10.06 41.49 19.69
C LYS A 274 -9.79 43.00 19.69
N LYS A 275 -9.57 43.60 20.86
CA LYS A 275 -9.38 45.07 21.02
C LYS A 275 -7.98 45.56 20.70
N PHE A 276 -6.92 44.80 21.03
CA PHE A 276 -5.53 45.27 20.92
C PHE A 276 -4.68 44.52 19.88
N ILE A 277 -4.87 43.21 19.71
CA ILE A 277 -3.99 42.35 18.89
C ILE A 277 -4.54 42.23 17.46
N TRP A 278 -5.84 42.01 17.31
CA TRP A 278 -6.52 41.88 16.01
C TRP A 278 -6.33 43.11 15.08
N PRO A 279 -6.40 44.36 15.57
CA PRO A 279 -6.12 45.53 14.74
C PRO A 279 -4.65 45.60 14.28
N LYS A 280 -3.71 45.13 15.10
CA LYS A 280 -2.27 45.09 14.76
C LYS A 280 -1.95 43.96 13.78
N ILE A 281 -2.51 42.76 13.94
CA ILE A 281 -2.32 41.64 13.01
C ILE A 281 -2.93 41.96 11.64
N ARG A 282 -4.13 42.56 11.61
CA ARG A 282 -4.79 42.98 10.37
C ARG A 282 -4.05 44.11 9.64
N ARG A 283 -3.22 44.87 10.36
CA ARG A 283 -2.31 45.91 9.82
C ARG A 283 -0.90 45.40 9.53
N SER A 284 -0.60 44.12 9.75
CA SER A 284 0.73 43.58 9.47
C SER A 284 1.03 43.59 7.95
N PRO A 285 2.26 43.95 7.54
CA PRO A 285 2.61 44.10 6.12
C PRO A 285 2.57 42.77 5.35
N LEU A 286 2.60 41.63 6.05
CA LEU A 286 2.58 40.29 5.44
C LEU A 286 1.19 39.93 4.88
N PHE A 287 0.11 40.30 5.59
CA PHE A 287 -1.28 40.13 5.13
C PHE A 287 -1.77 41.27 4.22
N ALA A 288 -1.02 42.37 4.12
CA ALA A 288 -1.34 43.51 3.27
C ALA A 288 -0.85 43.36 1.82
N ARG A 289 0.04 42.40 1.53
CA ARG A 289 0.52 42.14 0.16
C ARG A 289 -0.54 41.42 -0.65
N GLU A 290 -1.11 42.11 -1.62
CA GLU A 290 -2.11 41.58 -2.56
C GLU A 290 -1.68 40.25 -3.20
N GLU A 291 -0.39 40.11 -3.52
CA GLU A 291 0.18 38.93 -4.18
C GLU A 291 0.01 37.62 -3.39
N LEU A 292 -0.03 37.68 -2.05
CA LEU A 292 -0.21 36.50 -1.19
C LEU A 292 -1.69 36.20 -0.91
N ARG A 293 -2.54 37.24 -0.92
CA ARG A 293 -3.98 37.10 -0.66
C ARG A 293 -4.72 36.61 -1.90
N TYR A 294 -4.23 36.96 -3.08
CA TYR A 294 -4.88 36.67 -4.35
C TYR A 294 -5.11 35.16 -4.60
N PRO A 295 -4.12 34.26 -4.42
CA PRO A 295 -4.35 32.81 -4.56
C PRO A 295 -5.48 32.28 -3.65
N LEU A 296 -5.52 32.75 -2.40
CA LEU A 296 -6.56 32.38 -1.44
C LEU A 296 -7.94 32.94 -1.82
N ARG A 297 -7.99 34.17 -2.35
CA ARG A 297 -9.23 34.78 -2.85
C ARG A 297 -9.78 34.02 -4.05
N LEU A 298 -8.92 33.66 -5.01
CA LEU A 298 -9.30 32.88 -6.19
C LEU A 298 -9.90 31.52 -5.80
N MET A 299 -9.35 30.87 -4.78
CA MET A 299 -9.89 29.59 -4.29
C MET A 299 -11.35 29.69 -3.81
N VAL A 300 -11.74 30.81 -3.22
CA VAL A 300 -13.09 31.02 -2.64
C VAL A 300 -14.03 31.69 -3.65
N HIS A 301 -13.51 32.56 -4.51
CA HIS A 301 -14.25 33.29 -5.54
C HIS A 301 -13.61 33.02 -6.92
N PRO A 302 -13.84 31.83 -7.50
CA PRO A 302 -13.09 31.38 -8.67
C PRO A 302 -13.43 32.15 -9.95
N TYR A 303 -14.70 32.51 -10.18
CA TYR A 303 -15.08 33.23 -11.40
C TYR A 303 -14.37 34.59 -11.52
N ASP A 304 -14.45 35.41 -10.48
CA ASP A 304 -13.76 36.72 -10.42
C ASP A 304 -12.24 36.53 -10.39
N GLY A 305 -11.77 35.55 -9.62
CA GLY A 305 -10.35 35.25 -9.48
C GLY A 305 -9.68 34.89 -10.79
N TYR A 306 -10.26 33.96 -11.56
CA TYR A 306 -9.75 33.56 -12.88
C TYR A 306 -9.87 34.66 -13.93
N TRP A 307 -10.90 35.52 -13.85
CA TRP A 307 -11.02 36.68 -14.73
C TRP A 307 -9.89 37.70 -14.47
N GLU A 308 -9.63 38.02 -13.20
CA GLU A 308 -8.48 38.84 -12.78
C GLU A 308 -7.14 38.18 -13.19
N LEU A 309 -7.04 36.85 -13.17
CA LEU A 309 -5.84 36.10 -13.58
C LEU A 309 -5.51 36.32 -15.06
N LYS A 310 -6.54 36.33 -15.91
CA LYS A 310 -6.39 36.46 -17.37
C LYS A 310 -6.17 37.91 -17.80
N TYR A 311 -6.94 38.86 -17.25
CA TYR A 311 -7.00 40.24 -17.77
C TYR A 311 -6.44 41.30 -16.83
N GLY A 312 -6.54 41.12 -15.51
CA GLY A 312 -6.35 42.21 -14.55
C GLY A 312 -4.94 42.35 -13.97
N ARG A 313 -4.12 41.28 -13.96
CA ARG A 313 -2.85 41.23 -13.22
C ARG A 313 -1.61 41.04 -14.11
N ASN A 314 -0.45 41.36 -13.54
CA ASN A 314 0.84 41.19 -14.21
C ASN A 314 1.16 39.70 -14.39
N LYS A 315 1.16 39.25 -15.65
CA LYS A 315 1.40 37.85 -16.03
C LYS A 315 2.73 37.29 -15.51
N ARG A 316 3.79 38.11 -15.44
CA ARG A 316 5.09 37.66 -14.92
C ARG A 316 5.02 37.27 -13.45
N VAL A 317 4.31 38.04 -12.64
CA VAL A 317 4.17 37.78 -11.20
C VAL A 317 3.33 36.54 -10.96
N ASN A 318 2.19 36.40 -11.65
CA ASN A 318 1.33 35.22 -11.56
C ASN A 318 2.06 33.94 -12.00
N LEU A 319 2.94 34.03 -13.01
CA LEU A 319 3.75 32.90 -13.45
C LEU A 319 4.74 32.46 -12.36
N ILE A 320 5.42 33.42 -11.70
CA ILE A 320 6.30 33.13 -10.55
C ILE A 320 5.51 32.46 -9.43
N ILE A 321 4.34 33.00 -9.07
CA ILE A 321 3.46 32.42 -8.05
C ILE A 321 3.06 30.98 -8.43
N SER A 322 2.79 30.72 -9.70
CA SER A 322 2.42 29.38 -10.18
C SER A 322 3.54 28.35 -9.98
N PHE A 323 4.79 28.73 -10.29
CA PHE A 323 5.95 27.88 -10.00
C PHE A 323 6.15 27.66 -8.49
N VAL A 324 5.91 28.69 -7.66
CA VAL A 324 5.97 28.56 -6.20
C VAL A 324 4.88 27.61 -5.68
N ILE A 325 3.65 27.70 -6.19
CA ILE A 325 2.55 26.79 -5.83
C ILE A 325 2.90 25.35 -6.22
N LEU A 326 3.42 25.14 -7.44
CA LEU A 326 3.83 23.82 -7.90
C LEU A 326 4.97 23.24 -7.03
N ALA A 327 5.99 24.04 -6.73
CA ALA A 327 7.07 23.63 -5.83
C ALA A 327 6.56 23.29 -4.42
N LEU A 328 5.65 24.10 -3.89
CA LEU A 328 5.04 23.87 -2.58
C LEU A 328 4.17 22.61 -2.56
N LEU A 329 3.48 22.28 -3.65
CA LEU A 329 2.76 21.02 -3.78
C LEU A 329 3.72 19.82 -3.80
N CYS A 330 4.84 19.90 -4.53
CA CYS A 330 5.87 18.85 -4.51
C CYS A 330 6.41 18.62 -3.10
N ILE A 331 6.74 19.71 -2.37
CA ILE A 331 7.18 19.63 -0.97
C ILE A 331 6.08 19.01 -0.11
N THR A 332 4.82 19.45 -0.27
CA THR A 332 3.69 18.89 0.48
C THR A 332 3.55 17.40 0.24
N LYS A 333 3.74 16.91 -0.99
CA LYS A 333 3.70 15.48 -1.32
C LYS A 333 4.85 14.70 -0.70
N ILE A 334 6.08 15.19 -0.81
CA ILE A 334 7.25 14.60 -0.14
C ILE A 334 7.00 14.48 1.36
N LEU A 335 6.52 15.56 2.00
CA LEU A 335 6.26 15.55 3.43
C LEU A 335 5.09 14.64 3.81
N GLN A 336 4.03 14.56 3.00
CA GLN A 336 2.93 13.60 3.22
C GLN A 336 3.40 12.15 3.14
N THR A 337 4.23 11.81 2.16
CA THR A 337 4.75 10.44 2.01
C THR A 337 5.64 10.04 3.18
N GLN A 338 6.41 10.98 3.74
CA GLN A 338 7.37 10.70 4.81
C GLN A 338 6.79 10.83 6.23
N TYR A 339 5.99 11.86 6.50
CA TYR A 339 5.63 12.27 7.87
C TYR A 339 4.16 12.12 8.23
N ASN A 340 3.32 11.65 7.30
CA ASN A 340 1.95 11.30 7.67
C ASN A 340 1.96 10.21 8.75
N GLY A 341 0.96 10.27 9.64
CA GLY A 341 0.87 9.36 10.77
C GLY A 341 0.81 7.90 10.39
N PHE A 342 1.35 7.06 11.28
CA PHE A 342 1.52 5.63 11.05
C PHE A 342 0.24 4.95 10.58
N LEU A 343 -0.94 5.34 11.10
CA LEU A 343 -2.21 4.72 10.71
C LEU A 343 -2.65 4.99 9.27
N VAL A 344 -2.28 6.13 8.68
CA VAL A 344 -2.67 6.51 7.31
C VAL A 344 -1.54 6.40 6.30
N ASN A 345 -0.29 6.28 6.76
CA ASN A 345 0.88 6.19 5.90
C ASN A 345 1.30 4.73 5.69
N TYR A 346 0.99 4.17 4.51
CA TYR A 346 1.33 2.80 4.12
C TYR A 346 2.63 2.70 3.33
N ASN A 347 3.35 3.82 3.14
CA ASN A 347 4.55 3.84 2.32
C ASN A 347 5.73 3.25 3.08
N ASN A 348 6.57 2.48 2.38
CA ASN A 348 7.82 1.96 2.93
C ASN A 348 8.90 3.06 2.85
N PRO A 349 9.46 3.55 3.98
CA PRO A 349 10.49 4.57 3.95
C PRO A 349 11.77 4.15 3.21
N ARG A 350 12.05 2.84 3.10
CA ARG A 350 13.23 2.34 2.38
C ARG A 350 13.11 2.41 0.86
N GLU A 351 11.88 2.40 0.35
CA GLU A 351 11.60 2.50 -1.10
C GLU A 351 11.31 3.96 -1.52
N PHE A 352 11.39 4.90 -0.57
CA PHE A 352 11.05 6.29 -0.80
C PHE A 352 12.05 6.98 -1.76
N ASN A 353 11.51 7.58 -2.82
CA ASN A 353 12.27 8.36 -3.78
C ASN A 353 11.63 9.74 -3.98
N SER A 354 12.28 10.78 -3.45
CA SER A 354 11.79 12.16 -3.52
C SER A 354 11.73 12.71 -4.95
N VAL A 355 12.61 12.27 -5.84
CA VAL A 355 12.59 12.67 -7.26
C VAL A 355 11.35 12.11 -7.94
N LEU A 356 11.02 10.85 -7.66
CA LEU A 356 9.85 10.18 -8.21
C LEU A 356 8.54 10.83 -7.73
N GLU A 357 8.47 11.26 -6.46
CA GLU A 357 7.34 12.06 -5.96
C GLU A 357 7.18 13.39 -6.70
N ILE A 358 8.29 14.10 -6.98
CA ILE A 358 8.26 15.33 -7.79
C ILE A 358 7.73 15.03 -9.20
N VAL A 359 8.19 13.94 -9.82
CA VAL A 359 7.71 13.51 -11.15
C VAL A 359 6.21 13.22 -11.12
N TYR A 360 5.70 12.55 -10.09
CA TYR A 360 4.26 12.27 -9.95
C TYR A 360 3.39 13.52 -9.77
N VAL A 361 3.97 14.65 -9.35
CA VAL A 361 3.25 15.93 -9.28
C VAL A 361 3.40 16.72 -10.58
N VAL A 362 4.63 16.87 -11.07
CA VAL A 362 4.94 17.75 -12.20
C VAL A 362 4.46 17.16 -13.53
N LEU A 363 4.64 15.85 -13.74
CA LEU A 363 4.32 15.21 -15.02
C LEU A 363 2.82 15.30 -15.36
N PRO A 364 1.87 14.99 -14.44
CA PRO A 364 0.45 15.18 -14.72
C PRO A 364 0.07 16.64 -15.02
N VAL A 365 0.68 17.61 -14.32
CA VAL A 365 0.44 19.04 -14.57
C VAL A 365 0.92 19.44 -15.97
N LEU A 366 2.12 18.99 -16.37
CA LEU A 366 2.64 19.23 -17.71
C LEU A 366 1.79 18.57 -18.78
N PHE A 367 1.41 17.30 -18.60
CA PHE A 367 0.54 16.59 -19.54
C PHE A 367 -0.81 17.26 -19.66
N TRP A 368 -1.40 17.69 -18.54
CA TRP A 368 -2.64 18.46 -18.54
C TRP A 368 -2.50 19.76 -19.35
N CYS A 369 -1.44 20.53 -19.12
CA CYS A 369 -1.23 21.79 -19.83
C CYS A 369 -0.99 21.58 -21.33
N ILE A 370 -0.18 20.59 -21.72
CA ILE A 370 0.12 20.28 -23.11
C ILE A 370 -1.11 19.75 -23.84
N ALA A 371 -1.82 18.78 -23.24
CA ALA A 371 -3.04 18.22 -23.81
C ALA A 371 -4.10 19.30 -24.00
N ASN A 372 -4.35 20.11 -22.97
CA ASN A 372 -5.35 21.16 -23.02
C ASN A 372 -4.98 22.24 -24.05
N TRP A 373 -3.72 22.67 -24.07
CA TRP A 373 -3.20 23.59 -25.08
C TRP A 373 -3.32 23.02 -26.51
N SER A 374 -3.04 21.75 -26.72
CA SER A 374 -3.17 21.11 -28.04
C SER A 374 -4.62 21.03 -28.52
N LEU A 375 -5.59 20.98 -27.60
CA LEU A 375 -7.01 20.92 -27.91
C LEU A 375 -7.62 22.30 -28.19
N THR A 376 -6.94 23.41 -27.85
CA THR A 376 -7.47 24.74 -28.13
C THR A 376 -7.63 25.02 -29.61
N THR A 377 -6.77 24.43 -30.45
CA THR A 377 -6.86 24.54 -31.91
C THR A 377 -8.03 23.76 -32.49
N LEU A 378 -8.41 22.63 -31.86
CA LEU A 378 -9.52 21.78 -32.31
C LEU A 378 -10.87 22.28 -31.81
N MET A 379 -10.89 22.88 -30.61
CA MET A 379 -12.10 23.26 -29.88
C MET A 379 -12.30 24.78 -29.82
N ASP A 380 -11.65 25.57 -30.68
CA ASP A 380 -11.74 27.03 -30.73
C ASP A 380 -11.54 27.72 -29.36
N GLY A 381 -10.49 27.33 -28.64
CA GLY A 381 -10.15 27.91 -27.33
C GLY A 381 -9.15 29.06 -27.44
N GLU A 382 -9.37 30.12 -26.66
CA GLU A 382 -8.47 31.29 -26.67
C GLU A 382 -7.22 31.16 -25.78
N GLY A 383 -7.18 30.14 -24.92
CA GLY A 383 -6.17 30.02 -23.87
C GLY A 383 -4.75 29.82 -24.40
N LYS A 384 -3.80 30.63 -23.91
CA LYS A 384 -2.36 30.41 -24.17
C LYS A 384 -1.79 29.39 -23.19
N PHE A 385 -0.73 28.68 -23.58
CA PHE A 385 -0.07 27.69 -22.71
C PHE A 385 0.29 28.24 -21.32
N SER A 386 0.86 29.45 -21.24
CA SER A 386 1.21 30.07 -19.96
C SER A 386 -0.01 30.37 -19.09
N GLU A 387 -1.15 30.73 -19.68
CA GLU A 387 -2.39 30.98 -18.95
C GLU A 387 -2.99 29.68 -18.42
N ILE A 388 -3.00 28.63 -19.24
CA ILE A 388 -3.44 27.28 -18.84
C ILE A 388 -2.58 26.77 -17.68
N PHE A 389 -1.25 26.92 -17.78
CA PHE A 389 -0.32 26.53 -16.73
C PHE A 389 -0.57 27.30 -15.42
N MET A 390 -0.73 28.63 -15.49
CA MET A 390 -1.03 29.44 -14.31
C MET A 390 -2.34 28.99 -13.65
N SER A 391 -3.43 28.85 -14.43
CA SER A 391 -4.71 28.41 -13.88
C SER A 391 -4.66 27.02 -13.26
N THR A 392 -3.95 26.10 -13.90
CA THR A 392 -3.77 24.74 -13.40
C THR A 392 -3.04 24.77 -12.05
N CYS A 393 -1.95 25.53 -11.93
CA CYS A 393 -1.23 25.64 -10.66
C CYS A 393 -2.10 26.24 -9.56
N PHE A 394 -2.83 27.33 -9.84
CA PHE A 394 -3.74 27.95 -8.88
C PHE A 394 -4.89 27.02 -8.44
N ALA A 395 -5.37 26.15 -9.34
CA ALA A 395 -6.39 25.16 -9.00
C ALA A 395 -5.91 24.10 -7.99
N LEU A 396 -4.59 23.84 -7.90
CA LEU A 396 -4.00 22.86 -7.00
C LEU A 396 -3.87 23.35 -5.55
N LEU A 397 -4.09 24.64 -5.30
CA LEU A 397 -3.93 25.26 -3.98
C LEU A 397 -4.71 24.57 -2.83
N PRO A 398 -5.95 24.07 -3.01
CA PRO A 398 -6.68 23.36 -1.96
C PRO A 398 -5.93 22.11 -1.45
N LEU A 399 -5.21 21.40 -2.34
CA LEU A 399 -4.44 20.21 -1.97
C LEU A 399 -3.30 20.54 -1.02
N ILE A 400 -2.71 21.73 -1.17
CA ILE A 400 -1.63 22.23 -0.31
C ILE A 400 -2.20 22.68 1.03
N LEU A 401 -3.22 23.55 1.01
CA LEU A 401 -3.76 24.18 2.21
C LEU A 401 -4.42 23.17 3.15
N ILE A 402 -5.11 22.17 2.60
CA ILE A 402 -5.66 21.06 3.39
C ILE A 402 -4.54 20.06 3.73
N GLY A 403 -3.60 19.83 2.80
CA GLY A 403 -2.53 18.86 2.99
C GLY A 403 -1.58 19.16 4.13
N ILE A 404 -1.12 20.41 4.27
CA ILE A 404 -0.09 20.80 5.25
C ILE A 404 -0.53 20.55 6.71
N PRO A 405 -1.71 21.02 7.16
CA PRO A 405 -2.18 20.75 8.52
C PRO A 405 -2.36 19.25 8.79
N TRP A 406 -2.81 18.49 7.80
CA TRP A 406 -3.05 17.06 7.94
C TRP A 406 -1.78 16.23 8.08
N ILE A 407 -0.61 16.72 7.64
CA ILE A 407 0.68 16.05 7.95
C ILE A 407 0.85 15.94 9.46
N ILE A 408 0.55 17.00 10.20
CA ILE A 408 0.66 17.01 11.66
C ILE A 408 -0.51 16.27 12.29
N LEU A 409 -1.75 16.63 11.92
CA LEU A 409 -2.96 16.06 12.54
C LEU A 409 -3.06 14.54 12.35
N SER A 410 -2.58 14.00 11.23
CA SER A 410 -2.64 12.56 10.95
C SER A 410 -1.79 11.72 11.93
N ASN A 411 -0.84 12.32 12.65
CA ASN A 411 -0.06 11.63 13.69
C ASN A 411 -0.83 11.49 15.02
N TYR A 412 -1.96 12.19 15.18
CA TYR A 412 -2.72 12.24 16.43
C TYR A 412 -4.09 11.56 16.38
N ILE A 413 -4.43 10.97 15.24
CA ILE A 413 -5.73 10.33 15.01
C ILE A 413 -5.69 8.83 15.34
N SER A 414 -6.85 8.28 15.67
CA SER A 414 -7.10 6.83 15.71
C SER A 414 -7.53 6.29 14.34
N ALA A 415 -7.66 4.96 14.22
CA ALA A 415 -8.10 4.33 12.97
C ALA A 415 -9.54 4.72 12.59
N GLU A 416 -10.42 4.93 13.57
CA GLU A 416 -11.80 5.38 13.33
C GLU A 416 -11.83 6.85 12.85
N GLU A 417 -10.93 7.68 13.38
CA GLU A 417 -10.77 9.08 13.01
C GLU A 417 -10.07 9.28 11.65
N ALA A 418 -9.39 8.25 11.13
CA ALA A 418 -8.75 8.29 9.81
C ALA A 418 -9.74 8.59 8.67
N THR A 419 -11.02 8.27 8.87
CA THR A 419 -12.09 8.67 7.94
C THR A 419 -12.12 10.18 7.70
N PHE A 420 -11.85 11.03 8.71
CA PHE A 420 -11.81 12.48 8.55
C PHE A 420 -10.63 12.96 7.70
N TYR A 421 -9.48 12.28 7.81
CA TYR A 421 -8.31 12.54 6.96
C TYR A 421 -8.65 12.26 5.49
N TYR A 422 -9.22 11.09 5.20
CA TYR A 422 -9.61 10.71 3.85
C TYR A 422 -10.73 11.60 3.30
N PHE A 423 -11.73 11.92 4.13
CA PHE A 423 -12.79 12.86 3.77
C PHE A 423 -12.23 14.23 3.38
N SER A 424 -11.33 14.80 4.19
CA SER A 424 -10.71 16.10 3.91
C SER A 424 -9.90 16.09 2.62
N ARG A 425 -9.18 15.00 2.36
CA ARG A 425 -8.44 14.82 1.11
C ARG A 425 -9.37 14.74 -0.10
N SER A 426 -10.52 14.05 0.02
CA SER A 426 -11.54 14.00 -1.02
C SER A 426 -12.17 15.38 -1.28
N VAL A 427 -12.47 16.14 -0.22
CA VAL A 427 -12.94 17.53 -0.35
C VAL A 427 -11.91 18.40 -1.09
N ALA A 428 -10.62 18.28 -0.73
CA ALA A 428 -9.55 19.02 -1.40
C ALA A 428 -9.45 18.68 -2.89
N ALA A 429 -9.57 17.39 -3.25
CA ALA A 429 -9.53 16.93 -4.63
C ALA A 429 -10.76 17.40 -5.44
N LEU A 430 -11.96 17.31 -4.87
CA LEU A 430 -13.18 17.81 -5.51
C LEU A 430 -13.14 19.33 -5.71
N TRP A 431 -12.61 20.07 -4.73
CA TRP A 431 -12.42 21.51 -4.85
C TRP A 431 -11.41 21.87 -5.93
N CYS A 432 -10.28 21.15 -6.00
CA CYS A 432 -9.30 21.28 -7.07
C CYS A 432 -9.94 21.03 -8.45
N LEU A 433 -10.75 19.97 -8.59
CA LEU A 433 -11.46 19.66 -9.83
C LEU A 433 -12.43 20.77 -10.23
N TYR A 434 -13.17 21.31 -9.26
CA TYR A 434 -14.06 22.45 -9.48
C TYR A 434 -13.28 23.70 -9.93
N LEU A 435 -12.14 24.00 -9.31
CA LEU A 435 -11.28 25.12 -9.72
C LEU A 435 -10.70 24.90 -11.14
N LEU A 436 -10.26 23.70 -11.48
CA LEU A 436 -9.82 23.37 -12.84
C LEU A 436 -10.94 23.59 -13.87
N PHE A 437 -12.17 23.23 -13.53
CA PHE A 437 -13.35 23.47 -14.37
C PHE A 437 -13.57 24.97 -14.60
N VAL A 438 -13.67 25.76 -13.53
CA VAL A 438 -13.90 27.22 -13.65
C VAL A 438 -12.73 27.92 -14.34
N GLY A 439 -11.50 27.48 -14.07
CA GLY A 439 -10.28 28.00 -14.69
C GLY A 439 -10.25 27.77 -16.19
N ASN A 440 -10.55 26.54 -16.65
CA ASN A 440 -10.64 26.25 -18.08
C ASN A 440 -11.77 27.00 -18.76
N MET A 441 -12.95 27.05 -18.15
CA MET A 441 -14.09 27.78 -18.68
C MET A 441 -13.73 29.25 -18.93
N THR A 442 -13.07 29.89 -17.96
CA THR A 442 -12.71 31.31 -18.01
C THR A 442 -11.56 31.59 -18.97
N ILE A 443 -10.52 30.75 -18.97
CA ILE A 443 -9.34 30.95 -19.84
C ILE A 443 -9.68 30.76 -21.30
N HIS A 444 -10.41 29.70 -21.62
CA HIS A 444 -10.75 29.40 -23.02
C HIS A 444 -12.01 30.11 -23.49
N GLN A 445 -12.73 30.80 -22.59
CA GLN A 445 -14.05 31.38 -22.84
C GLN A 445 -15.06 30.34 -23.35
N PHE A 446 -15.01 29.14 -22.77
CA PHE A 446 -15.93 28.07 -23.12
C PHE A 446 -17.26 28.21 -22.39
N THR A 447 -18.32 27.68 -22.99
CA THR A 447 -19.57 27.44 -22.26
C THR A 447 -19.36 26.30 -21.24
N PRO A 448 -20.20 26.19 -20.19
CA PRO A 448 -20.08 25.12 -19.21
C PRO A 448 -20.10 23.71 -19.85
N SER A 449 -21.00 23.46 -20.81
CA SER A 449 -21.09 22.17 -21.51
C SER A 449 -19.86 21.87 -22.35
N LYS A 450 -19.35 22.87 -23.09
CA LYS A 450 -18.13 22.74 -23.88
C LYS A 450 -16.93 22.45 -22.98
N THR A 451 -16.84 23.09 -21.81
CA THR A 451 -15.75 22.89 -20.84
C THR A 451 -15.72 21.46 -20.30
N VAL A 452 -16.88 20.88 -19.95
CA VAL A 452 -16.92 19.48 -19.51
C VAL A 452 -16.44 18.55 -20.63
N GLY A 453 -16.94 18.76 -21.86
CA GLY A 453 -16.52 17.98 -23.03
C GLY A 453 -15.01 18.07 -23.28
N THR A 454 -14.43 19.28 -23.27
CA THR A 454 -12.99 19.47 -23.49
C THR A 454 -12.14 18.89 -22.38
N MET A 455 -12.57 18.96 -21.11
CA MET A 455 -11.86 18.31 -20.00
C MET A 455 -11.84 16.79 -20.16
N ILE A 456 -12.93 16.16 -20.59
CA ILE A 456 -12.98 14.71 -20.86
C ILE A 456 -12.02 14.35 -22.00
N VAL A 457 -12.06 15.09 -23.10
CA VAL A 457 -11.14 14.86 -24.23
C VAL A 457 -9.68 15.10 -23.80
N THR A 458 -9.42 16.10 -22.96
CA THR A 458 -8.08 16.37 -22.39
C THR A 458 -7.54 15.17 -21.63
N VAL A 459 -8.36 14.52 -20.79
CA VAL A 459 -7.96 13.30 -20.09
C VAL A 459 -7.63 12.16 -21.08
N GLY A 460 -8.42 12.00 -22.14
CA GLY A 460 -8.12 11.05 -23.22
C GLY A 460 -6.78 11.35 -23.92
N THR A 461 -6.52 12.62 -24.23
CA THR A 461 -5.26 13.08 -24.82
C THR A 461 -4.07 12.87 -23.88
N ILE A 462 -4.24 13.04 -22.57
CA ILE A 462 -3.19 12.71 -21.58
C ILE A 462 -2.85 11.22 -21.62
N GLY A 463 -3.85 10.34 -21.70
CA GLY A 463 -3.62 8.90 -21.85
C GLY A 463 -2.81 8.56 -23.11
N PHE A 464 -3.12 9.22 -24.23
CA PHE A 464 -2.37 9.09 -25.47
C PHE A 464 -0.93 9.62 -25.34
N LEU A 465 -0.73 10.79 -24.73
CA LEU A 465 0.60 11.35 -24.47
C LEU A 465 1.44 10.44 -23.57
N ALA A 466 0.85 9.91 -22.50
CA ALA A 466 1.52 8.97 -21.60
C ALA A 466 1.96 7.70 -22.33
N PHE A 467 1.10 7.16 -23.20
CA PHE A 467 1.43 6.01 -24.04
C PHE A 467 2.61 6.31 -24.99
N LEU A 468 2.58 7.46 -25.67
CA LEU A 468 3.70 7.87 -26.54
C LEU A 468 5.00 8.02 -25.75
N CYS A 469 4.97 8.69 -24.60
CA CYS A 469 6.14 8.84 -23.74
C CYS A 469 6.72 7.49 -23.30
N LEU A 470 5.87 6.52 -22.95
CA LEU A 470 6.30 5.16 -22.60
C LEU A 470 6.97 4.47 -23.79
N LEU A 471 6.39 4.56 -24.99
CA LEU A 471 6.99 3.99 -26.21
C LEU A 471 8.37 4.61 -26.48
N PHE A 472 8.47 5.94 -26.44
CA PHE A 472 9.74 6.64 -26.60
C PHE A 472 10.77 6.24 -25.55
N PHE A 473 10.37 6.11 -24.28
CA PHE A 473 11.27 5.70 -23.22
C PHE A 473 11.79 4.27 -23.43
N ASN A 474 10.92 3.34 -23.84
CA ASN A 474 11.32 1.96 -24.15
C ASN A 474 12.30 1.93 -25.34
N LEU A 475 12.03 2.69 -26.40
CA LEU A 475 12.93 2.77 -27.55
C LEU A 475 14.30 3.36 -27.18
N ILE A 476 14.32 4.43 -26.36
CA ILE A 476 15.57 5.01 -25.85
C ILE A 476 16.32 4.01 -24.97
N GLN A 477 15.63 3.28 -24.10
CA GLN A 477 16.24 2.25 -23.25
C GLN A 477 16.86 1.13 -24.07
N GLN A 478 16.19 0.68 -25.14
CA GLN A 478 16.74 -0.30 -26.08
C GLN A 478 17.98 0.24 -26.81
N LEU A 479 17.93 1.49 -27.28
CA LEU A 479 19.07 2.14 -27.93
C LEU A 479 20.28 2.28 -26.99
N LEU A 480 20.04 2.68 -25.74
CA LEU A 480 21.08 2.78 -24.70
C LEU A 480 21.63 1.40 -24.35
N SER A 481 20.77 0.38 -24.21
CA SER A 481 21.21 -0.99 -23.97
C SER A 481 22.08 -1.51 -25.11
N PHE A 482 21.70 -1.23 -26.36
CA PHE A 482 22.49 -1.57 -27.53
C PHE A 482 23.86 -0.86 -27.51
N ALA A 483 23.90 0.44 -27.23
CA ALA A 483 25.14 1.21 -27.11
C ALA A 483 26.04 0.68 -25.99
N VAL A 484 25.48 0.37 -24.81
CA VAL A 484 26.22 -0.22 -23.68
C VAL A 484 26.77 -1.60 -24.05
N THR A 485 26.00 -2.43 -24.75
CA THR A 485 26.47 -3.74 -25.23
C THR A 485 27.64 -3.58 -26.20
N ILE A 486 27.58 -2.64 -27.15
CA ILE A 486 28.70 -2.34 -28.06
C ILE A 486 29.95 -1.91 -27.27
N ILE A 487 29.79 -0.98 -26.33
CA ILE A 487 30.92 -0.51 -25.51
C ILE A 487 31.54 -1.65 -24.71
N LYS A 488 30.72 -2.52 -24.11
CA LYS A 488 31.19 -3.71 -23.39
C LYS A 488 31.93 -4.68 -24.31
N GLU A 489 31.45 -4.89 -25.53
CA GLU A 489 32.12 -5.77 -26.50
C GLU A 489 33.47 -5.20 -26.96
N ILE A 490 33.57 -3.88 -27.16
CA ILE A 490 34.84 -3.23 -27.48
C ILE A 490 35.84 -3.35 -26.31
N LEU A 491 35.40 -3.09 -25.07
CA LEU A 491 36.23 -3.22 -23.86
C LEU A 491 36.64 -4.66 -23.51
N LEU A 492 35.95 -5.67 -24.05
CA LEU A 492 36.32 -7.08 -23.87
C LEU A 492 37.27 -7.57 -24.98
N ARG A 493 37.32 -6.87 -26.12
CA ARG A 493 38.17 -7.22 -27.27
C ARG A 493 39.52 -6.48 -27.29
N PHE A 494 39.63 -5.37 -26.58
CA PHE A 494 40.85 -4.58 -26.39
C PHE A 494 41.11 -4.41 -24.89
#